data_AF-A0A5E4AP88-F1
#
_entry.id   AF-A0A5E4AP88-F1
#
_cell.length_a   1.000
_cell.length_b   1.000
_cell.length_c   1.000
_cell.angle_alpha   90.00
_cell.angle_beta   90.00
_cell.angle_gamma   90.00
#
_symmetry.space_group_name_H-M   'P 1'
#
loop_
_entity.id
_entity.type
_entity.pdbx_description
1 polymer ?
#
loop_
_entity_poly.entity_id
_entity_poly.type
_entity_poly.pdbx_seq_one_letter_code
_entity_poly.pdbx_strand_id
1 'polypeptide(L)'
;MCQPIPESASIKDCIHIIESLPEDDSPEILGIHPEAQRSIREIQGQKLIENLIALQPKTTTDKLTINPHQSNDELMIEIVSDLLKRLPLTVEKEECPSTLKSLLSSSIWESLYKNIKGHDPLIHCVLIVFLNQEIGRFNKLLSVIHKSLKDLQLALKGESILTQELEEIYDSLLNTKVPLLWQ
;
A
#
# COMPACT_ATOMS: atom_id res chain seq x y z
N MET A 1 0.37 4.81 -40.86
CA MET A 1 -0.50 3.92 -41.67
C MET A 1 0.40 3.01 -42.48
N CYS A 2 0.51 1.73 -42.10
CA CYS A 2 1.44 0.79 -42.73
C CYS A 2 1.04 0.53 -44.18
N GLN A 3 1.97 0.71 -45.12
CA GLN A 3 1.78 0.30 -46.50
C GLN A 3 1.81 -1.23 -46.59
N PRO A 4 0.85 -1.87 -47.27
CA PRO A 4 0.87 -3.32 -47.46
C PRO A 4 2.07 -3.70 -48.34
N ILE A 5 2.77 -4.77 -47.95
CA ILE A 5 3.92 -5.29 -48.69
C ILE A 5 3.43 -5.90 -50.01
N PRO A 6 3.97 -5.51 -51.17
CA PRO A 6 3.64 -6.15 -52.44
C PRO A 6 4.06 -7.62 -52.46
N GLU A 7 3.23 -8.52 -53.00
CA GLU A 7 3.51 -9.96 -53.06
C GLU A 7 4.77 -10.34 -53.87
N SER A 8 5.32 -9.40 -54.64
CA SER A 8 6.54 -9.54 -55.45
C SER A 8 7.77 -8.79 -54.89
N ALA A 9 7.75 -8.34 -53.63
CA ALA A 9 8.82 -7.54 -53.04
C ALA A 9 10.16 -8.31 -52.92
N SER A 10 11.26 -7.66 -53.32
CA SER A 10 12.62 -8.17 -53.08
C SER A 10 13.00 -8.03 -51.60
N ILE A 11 13.94 -8.85 -51.11
CA ILE A 11 14.47 -8.75 -49.73
C ILE A 11 15.00 -7.34 -49.46
N LYS A 12 15.60 -6.68 -50.46
CA LYS A 12 16.08 -5.30 -50.35
C LYS A 12 14.95 -4.29 -50.12
N ASP A 13 13.79 -4.53 -50.73
CA ASP A 13 12.60 -3.69 -50.58
C ASP A 13 12.00 -3.88 -49.17
N CYS A 14 11.97 -5.12 -48.66
CA CYS A 14 11.55 -5.40 -47.29
C CYS A 14 12.44 -4.70 -46.25
N ILE A 15 13.76 -4.71 -46.45
CA ILE A 15 14.72 -4.04 -45.56
C ILE A 15 14.47 -2.53 -45.57
N HIS A 16 14.33 -1.92 -46.75
CA HIS A 16 14.05 -0.48 -46.87
C HIS A 16 12.72 -0.09 -46.21
N ILE A 17 11.70 -0.97 -46.27
CA ILE A 17 10.42 -0.74 -45.59
C ILE A 17 10.60 -0.79 -44.07
N ILE A 18 11.32 -1.78 -43.54
CA ILE A 18 11.59 -1.89 -42.09
C ILE A 18 12.37 -0.68 -41.59
N GLU A 19 13.39 -0.23 -42.33
CA GLU A 19 14.18 0.97 -41.98
C GLU A 19 13.37 2.28 -42.06
N SER A 20 12.27 2.29 -42.82
CA SER A 20 11.38 3.45 -42.91
C SER A 20 10.35 3.55 -41.78
N LEU A 21 10.24 2.50 -40.95
CA LEU A 21 9.31 2.49 -39.81
C LEU A 21 9.86 3.33 -38.64
N PRO A 22 8.97 3.93 -37.83
CA PRO A 22 9.38 4.57 -36.57
C PRO A 22 10.05 3.58 -35.62
N GLU A 23 11.00 4.05 -34.80
CA GLU A 23 11.63 3.23 -33.75
C GLU A 23 10.64 2.83 -32.64
N ASP A 24 9.66 3.70 -32.37
CA ASP A 24 8.60 3.46 -31.38
C ASP A 24 7.23 3.25 -32.06
N ASP A 25 6.63 2.08 -31.81
CA ASP A 25 5.27 1.78 -32.24
C ASP A 25 4.24 2.54 -31.39
N SER A 26 3.17 3.03 -32.03
CA SER A 26 2.04 3.58 -31.29
C SER A 26 1.26 2.46 -30.60
N PRO A 27 0.75 2.68 -29.37
CA PRO A 27 0.11 1.63 -28.58
C PRO A 27 -1.14 1.04 -29.27
N GLU A 28 -1.81 1.84 -30.09
CA GLU A 28 -3.00 1.44 -30.87
C GLU A 28 -2.70 0.32 -31.88
N ILE A 29 -1.48 0.26 -32.44
CA ILE A 29 -1.07 -0.79 -33.37
C ILE A 29 -1.04 -2.16 -32.68
N LEU A 30 -0.72 -2.16 -31.38
CA LEU A 30 -0.72 -3.36 -30.53
C LEU A 30 -2.07 -3.64 -29.88
N GLY A 31 -3.11 -2.85 -30.18
CA GLY A 31 -4.42 -2.92 -29.52
C GLY A 31 -4.40 -2.46 -28.06
N ILE A 32 -3.36 -1.72 -27.66
CA ILE A 32 -3.17 -1.22 -26.29
C ILE A 32 -3.72 0.20 -26.20
N HIS A 33 -4.48 0.49 -25.14
CA HIS A 33 -4.95 1.86 -24.89
C HIS A 33 -3.77 2.77 -24.51
N PRO A 34 -3.68 4.02 -25.01
CA PRO A 34 -2.55 4.92 -24.71
C PRO A 34 -2.29 5.15 -23.21
N GLU A 35 -3.33 5.05 -22.38
CA GLU A 35 -3.19 5.11 -20.90
C GLU A 35 -2.38 3.94 -20.33
N ALA A 36 -2.43 2.76 -20.94
CA ALA A 36 -1.62 1.63 -20.49
C ALA A 36 -0.12 1.89 -20.72
N GLN A 37 0.25 2.64 -21.77
CA GLN A 37 1.64 3.07 -21.97
C GLN A 37 2.10 4.02 -20.86
N ARG A 38 1.22 4.90 -20.35
CA ARG A 38 1.52 5.73 -19.16
C ARG A 38 1.78 4.85 -17.94
N SER A 39 0.89 3.88 -17.68
CA SER A 39 1.05 2.95 -16.55
C SER A 39 2.35 2.13 -16.63
N ILE A 40 2.73 1.67 -17.83
CA ILE A 40 4.01 0.98 -18.03
C ILE A 40 5.19 1.90 -17.68
N ARG A 41 5.17 3.16 -18.13
CA ARG A 41 6.22 4.14 -17.81
C ARG A 41 6.25 4.47 -16.31
N GLU A 42 5.10 4.57 -15.66
CA GLU A 42 5.01 4.76 -14.21
C GLU A 42 5.64 3.57 -13.46
N ILE A 43 5.34 2.33 -13.87
CA ILE A 43 5.94 1.12 -13.28
C ILE A 43 7.45 1.08 -13.52
N GLN A 44 7.93 1.44 -14.72
CA GLN A 44 9.36 1.51 -15.02
C GLN A 44 10.07 2.58 -14.19
N GLY A 45 9.46 3.76 -14.04
CA GLY A 45 9.96 4.84 -13.20
C GLY A 45 10.04 4.44 -11.73
N GLN A 46 8.99 3.78 -11.23
CA GLN A 46 8.95 3.26 -9.87
C GLN A 46 10.06 2.21 -9.62
N LYS A 47 10.25 1.27 -10.55
CA LYS A 47 11.34 0.28 -10.48
C LYS A 47 12.72 0.94 -10.49
N LEU A 48 12.90 1.99 -11.28
CA LEU A 48 14.15 2.74 -11.31
C LEU A 48 14.43 3.41 -9.97
N ILE A 49 13.43 4.04 -9.36
CA ILE A 49 13.55 4.66 -8.03
C ILE A 49 13.88 3.59 -6.97
N GLU A 50 13.19 2.45 -7.00
CA GLU A 50 13.47 1.33 -6.09
C GLU A 50 14.89 0.81 -6.23
N ASN A 51 15.39 0.66 -7.46
CA ASN A 51 16.77 0.26 -7.72
C ASN A 51 17.77 1.31 -7.23
N LEU A 52 17.49 2.61 -7.39
CA LEU A 52 18.34 3.69 -6.88
C LEU A 52 18.42 3.68 -5.35
N ILE A 53 17.30 3.49 -4.67
CA ILE A 53 17.27 3.35 -3.20
C ILE A 53 18.07 2.12 -2.77
N ALA A 54 17.95 0.99 -3.48
CA ALA A 54 18.70 -0.23 -3.18
C ALA A 54 20.22 -0.06 -3.39
N LEU A 55 20.65 0.78 -4.32
CA LEU A 55 22.05 1.11 -4.57
C LEU A 55 22.62 2.17 -3.60
N GLN A 56 21.78 2.82 -2.78
CA GLN A 56 22.25 3.81 -1.83
C GLN A 56 23.20 3.15 -0.81
N PRO A 57 24.42 3.69 -0.64
CA PRO A 57 25.39 3.10 0.27
C PRO A 57 24.86 3.14 1.71
N LYS A 58 24.58 1.97 2.28
CA LYS A 58 24.16 1.82 3.69
C LYS A 58 25.29 2.13 4.70
N THR A 59 26.52 2.29 4.21
CA THR A 59 27.72 2.54 5.03
C THR A 59 28.49 3.75 4.50
N THR A 60 27.92 4.94 4.62
CA THR A 60 28.73 6.15 4.88
C THR A 60 28.55 6.55 6.33
N THR A 61 28.96 5.63 7.20
CA THR A 61 29.41 5.97 8.56
C THR A 61 30.80 6.57 8.43
N ASP A 62 30.90 7.80 7.91
CA ASP A 62 32.07 8.62 8.20
C ASP A 62 31.69 10.09 8.32
N LYS A 63 31.32 10.45 9.56
CA LYS A 63 31.88 11.59 10.30
C LYS A 63 32.43 12.75 9.47
N LEU A 64 31.63 13.43 8.66
CA LEU A 64 31.97 14.76 8.17
C LEU A 64 30.78 15.71 8.30
N THR A 65 30.63 16.16 9.55
CA THR A 65 30.27 17.53 9.95
C THR A 65 28.92 18.13 9.50
N ILE A 66 28.10 18.38 10.54
CA ILE A 66 27.10 19.45 10.70
C ILE A 66 25.65 19.04 10.45
N ASN A 67 25.06 18.25 11.36
CA ASN A 67 24.15 18.76 12.40
C ASN A 67 23.87 17.67 13.48
N PRO A 68 24.11 17.91 14.78
CA PRO A 68 24.02 16.92 15.84
C PRO A 68 22.65 16.89 16.53
N HIS A 69 21.55 16.97 15.77
CA HIS A 69 20.24 17.23 16.39
C HIS A 69 19.20 16.13 16.32
N GLN A 70 19.48 15.00 15.67
CA GLN A 70 18.62 13.82 15.81
C GLN A 70 19.33 12.58 15.27
N SER A 71 19.63 11.61 16.13
CA SER A 71 20.04 10.27 15.68
C SER A 71 18.92 9.70 14.78
N ASN A 72 19.23 8.81 13.83
CA ASN A 72 18.19 8.08 13.08
C ASN A 72 17.16 7.45 14.04
N ASP A 73 17.62 7.03 15.21
CA ASP A 73 16.76 6.47 16.27
C ASP A 73 15.86 7.52 16.93
N GLU A 74 16.32 8.78 17.05
CA GLU A 74 15.54 9.87 17.62
C GLU A 74 14.43 10.32 16.65
N LEU A 75 14.75 10.42 15.35
CA LEU A 75 13.74 10.59 14.29
C LEU A 75 12.73 9.45 14.30
N MET A 76 13.22 8.22 14.45
CA MET A 76 12.37 7.04 14.44
C MET A 76 11.42 7.02 15.64
N ILE A 77 11.89 7.42 16.83
CA ILE A 77 11.04 7.57 18.02
C ILE A 77 9.96 8.64 17.80
N GLU A 78 10.30 9.76 17.15
CA GLU A 78 9.33 10.81 16.80
C GLU A 78 8.26 10.29 15.83
N ILE A 79 8.67 9.62 14.75
CA ILE A 79 7.77 9.02 13.76
C ILE A 79 6.85 7.99 14.42
N VAL A 80 7.41 7.06 15.19
CA VAL A 80 6.63 6.05 15.91
C VAL A 80 5.63 6.69 16.87
N SER A 81 6.04 7.77 17.57
CA SER A 81 5.13 8.50 18.45
C SER A 81 4.01 9.22 17.69
N ASP A 82 4.28 9.79 16.52
CA ASP A 82 3.25 10.43 15.69
C ASP A 82 2.27 9.38 15.14
N LEU A 83 2.79 8.26 14.64
CA LEU A 83 1.98 7.14 14.13
C LEU A 83 1.05 6.60 15.23
N LEU A 84 1.57 6.36 16.44
CA LEU A 84 0.76 5.89 17.57
C LEU A 84 -0.34 6.88 17.98
N LYS A 85 -0.12 8.19 17.83
CA LYS A 85 -1.15 9.22 18.11
C LYS A 85 -2.22 9.28 17.03
N ARG A 86 -1.84 9.06 15.77
CA ARG A 86 -2.74 9.16 14.63
C ARG A 86 -3.54 7.88 14.39
N LEU A 87 -3.00 6.73 14.76
CA LEU A 87 -3.66 5.44 14.58
C LEU A 87 -4.82 5.25 15.56
N PRO A 88 -6.03 4.94 15.08
CA PRO A 88 -7.13 4.56 15.95
C PRO A 88 -6.83 3.22 16.65
N LEU A 89 -7.33 3.05 17.87
CA LEU A 89 -7.19 1.80 18.63
C LEU A 89 -8.14 0.71 18.11
N THR A 90 -9.31 1.13 17.63
CA THR A 90 -10.36 0.26 17.08
C THR A 90 -11.00 0.96 15.88
N VAL A 91 -11.47 0.17 14.90
CA VAL A 91 -12.20 0.68 13.73
C VAL A 91 -13.48 1.38 14.16
N GLU A 92 -14.16 0.81 15.13
CA GLU A 92 -15.36 1.40 15.74
C GLU A 92 -14.97 2.16 17.00
N LYS A 93 -15.15 3.48 17.00
CA LYS A 93 -15.12 4.27 18.23
C LYS A 93 -16.46 4.12 18.93
N GLU A 94 -16.45 3.76 20.21
CA GLU A 94 -17.67 3.53 21.00
C GLU A 94 -18.60 4.75 21.02
N GLU A 95 -18.07 5.96 20.83
CA GLU A 95 -18.80 7.22 20.94
C GLU A 95 -19.33 7.77 19.60
N CYS A 96 -19.05 7.11 18.46
CA CYS A 96 -19.50 7.60 17.16
C CYS A 96 -20.92 7.09 16.83
N PRO A 97 -21.90 7.97 16.52
CA PRO A 97 -23.24 7.56 16.12
C PRO A 97 -23.29 6.89 14.73
N SER A 98 -22.18 6.91 13.98
CA SER A 98 -22.04 6.23 12.68
C SER A 98 -21.48 4.80 12.79
N THR A 99 -21.30 4.26 14.00
CA THR A 99 -20.78 2.91 14.24
C THR A 99 -21.81 1.85 13.85
N LEU A 100 -21.38 0.69 13.32
CA LEU A 100 -22.28 -0.38 12.89
C LEU A 100 -23.17 -0.83 14.06
N LYS A 101 -22.60 -0.95 15.26
CA LYS A 101 -23.36 -1.22 16.50
C LYS A 101 -24.46 -0.21 16.78
N SER A 102 -24.20 1.08 16.58
CA SER A 102 -25.18 2.17 16.79
C SER A 102 -26.26 2.12 15.71
N LEU A 103 -25.90 1.86 14.46
CA LEU A 103 -26.82 1.68 13.34
C LEU A 103 -27.77 0.49 13.58
N LEU A 104 -27.24 -0.66 14.00
CA LEU A 104 -28.01 -1.86 14.33
C LEU A 104 -28.89 -1.69 15.58
N SER A 105 -28.54 -0.74 16.46
CA SER A 105 -29.33 -0.43 17.67
C SER A 105 -30.31 0.73 17.44
N SER A 106 -30.38 1.29 16.23
CA SER A 106 -31.28 2.39 15.92
C SER A 106 -32.74 1.94 15.80
N SER A 107 -33.67 2.83 16.14
CA SER A 107 -35.12 2.59 16.03
C SER A 107 -35.58 2.27 14.60
N ILE A 108 -34.83 2.73 13.60
CA ILE A 108 -35.04 2.43 12.18
C ILE A 108 -34.75 0.94 11.93
N TRP A 109 -33.63 0.42 12.45
CA TRP A 109 -33.26 -0.98 12.30
C TRP A 109 -34.24 -1.92 13.01
N GLU A 110 -34.70 -1.55 14.23
CA GLU A 110 -35.72 -2.33 14.95
C GLU A 110 -37.06 -2.39 14.20
N SER A 111 -37.46 -1.30 13.53
CA SER A 111 -38.68 -1.26 12.71
C SER A 111 -38.54 -2.12 11.46
N LEU A 112 -37.37 -2.09 10.80
CA LEU A 112 -37.08 -2.95 9.65
C LEU A 112 -37.10 -4.43 10.04
N TYR A 113 -36.49 -4.80 11.16
CA TYR A 113 -36.49 -6.19 11.66
C TYR A 113 -37.90 -6.71 11.95
N LYS A 114 -38.77 -5.89 12.58
CA LYS A 114 -40.15 -6.29 12.91
C LYS A 114 -41.06 -6.46 11.68
N ASN A 115 -40.78 -5.73 10.61
CA ASN A 115 -41.57 -5.78 9.38
C ASN A 115 -41.21 -6.98 8.48
N ILE A 116 -40.06 -7.62 8.69
CA ILE A 116 -39.64 -8.80 7.92
C ILE A 116 -40.19 -10.05 8.61
N LYS A 117 -41.39 -10.49 8.23
CA LYS A 117 -41.97 -11.76 8.69
C LYS A 117 -41.42 -12.93 7.87
N GLY A 118 -40.67 -13.83 8.51
CA GLY A 118 -40.33 -15.16 7.97
C GLY A 118 -38.95 -15.30 7.31
N HIS A 119 -38.15 -14.24 7.27
CA HIS A 119 -36.74 -14.29 6.81
C HIS A 119 -35.87 -13.65 7.89
N ASP A 120 -34.80 -14.33 8.33
CA ASP A 120 -33.91 -13.84 9.37
C ASP A 120 -33.03 -12.68 8.81
N PRO A 121 -33.29 -11.41 9.18
CA PRO A 121 -32.65 -10.24 8.55
C PRO A 121 -31.13 -10.20 8.80
N LEU A 122 -30.67 -10.83 9.88
CA LEU A 122 -29.24 -10.88 10.23
C LEU A 122 -28.47 -11.88 9.36
N ILE A 123 -29.12 -12.96 8.91
CA ILE A 123 -28.53 -13.97 8.04
C ILE A 123 -28.61 -13.54 6.56
N HIS A 124 -29.66 -12.80 6.17
CA HIS A 124 -29.87 -12.42 4.77
C HIS A 124 -29.18 -11.11 4.35
N CYS A 125 -28.75 -10.26 5.29
CA CYS A 125 -27.88 -9.13 4.97
C CYS A 125 -26.41 -9.57 4.94
N VAL A 126 -26.00 -10.23 3.84
CA VAL A 126 -24.61 -10.66 3.58
C VAL A 126 -23.60 -9.55 3.86
N LEU A 127 -23.98 -8.29 3.57
CA LEU A 127 -23.16 -7.11 3.83
C LEU A 127 -22.87 -6.88 5.32
N ILE A 128 -23.81 -7.15 6.23
CA ILE A 128 -23.61 -6.94 7.68
C ILE A 128 -22.65 -7.99 8.25
N VAL A 129 -22.78 -9.23 7.81
CA VAL A 129 -21.86 -10.31 8.20
C VAL A 129 -20.45 -9.99 7.70
N PHE A 130 -20.32 -9.58 6.43
CA PHE A 130 -19.04 -9.17 5.86
C PHE A 130 -18.42 -7.99 6.61
N LEU A 131 -19.18 -6.93 6.88
CA LEU A 131 -18.69 -5.75 7.61
C LEU A 131 -18.24 -6.11 9.03
N ASN A 132 -18.97 -6.96 9.75
CA ASN A 132 -18.54 -7.42 11.08
C ASN A 132 -17.23 -8.21 11.02
N GLN A 133 -17.08 -9.10 10.04
CA GLN A 133 -15.83 -9.84 9.83
C GLN A 133 -14.67 -8.90 9.49
N GLU A 134 -14.93 -7.93 8.64
CA GLU A 134 -13.95 -6.97 8.18
C GLU A 134 -13.49 -6.04 9.31
N ILE A 135 -14.42 -5.54 10.13
CA ILE A 135 -14.12 -4.80 11.37
C ILE A 135 -13.25 -5.66 12.31
N GLY A 136 -13.59 -6.93 12.49
CA GLY A 136 -12.79 -7.86 13.30
C GLY A 136 -11.37 -8.04 12.76
N ARG A 137 -11.22 -8.20 11.44
CA ARG A 137 -9.93 -8.33 10.75
C ARG A 137 -9.07 -7.09 10.92
N PHE A 138 -9.63 -5.90 10.72
CA PHE A 138 -8.93 -4.65 10.91
C PHE A 138 -8.57 -4.38 12.38
N ASN A 139 -9.44 -4.72 13.33
CA ASN A 139 -9.11 -4.60 14.75
C ASN A 139 -7.93 -5.50 15.14
N LYS A 140 -7.85 -6.72 14.56
CA LYS A 140 -6.71 -7.61 14.75
C LYS A 140 -5.43 -7.00 14.16
N LEU A 141 -5.51 -6.46 12.95
CA LEU A 141 -4.38 -5.76 12.31
C LEU A 141 -3.90 -4.56 13.14
N LEU A 142 -4.83 -3.71 13.60
CA LEU A 142 -4.51 -2.58 14.47
C LEU A 142 -3.80 -3.03 15.75
N SER A 143 -4.26 -4.13 16.37
CA SER A 143 -3.59 -4.70 17.54
C SER A 143 -2.13 -5.10 17.26
N VAL A 144 -1.87 -5.74 16.11
CA VAL A 144 -0.51 -6.10 15.67
C VAL A 144 0.34 -4.86 15.41
N ILE A 145 -0.21 -3.84 14.74
CA ILE A 145 0.49 -2.57 14.48
C ILE A 145 0.84 -1.86 15.79
N HIS A 146 -0.13 -1.70 16.70
CA HIS A 146 0.11 -1.06 18.01
C HIS A 146 1.12 -1.81 18.85
N LYS A 147 1.08 -3.15 18.85
CA LYS A 147 2.06 -3.97 19.56
C LYS A 147 3.46 -3.79 18.96
N SER A 148 3.59 -3.96 17.65
CA SER A 148 4.88 -3.84 16.97
C SER A 148 5.51 -2.45 17.08
N LEU A 149 4.72 -1.38 17.00
CA LEU A 149 5.20 0.00 17.20
C LEU A 149 5.66 0.25 18.65
N LYS A 150 4.96 -0.30 19.65
CA LYS A 150 5.38 -0.20 21.06
C LYS A 150 6.65 -1.00 21.33
N ASP A 151 6.71 -2.23 20.82
CA ASP A 151 7.88 -3.10 20.95
C ASP A 151 9.10 -2.47 20.27
N LEU A 152 8.92 -1.83 19.11
CA LEU A 152 9.97 -1.05 18.44
C LEU A 152 10.40 0.17 19.26
N GLN A 153 9.45 0.92 19.85
CA GLN A 153 9.78 2.05 20.72
C GLN A 153 10.61 1.63 21.94
N LEU A 154 10.29 0.47 22.54
CA LEU A 154 11.05 -0.09 23.67
C LEU A 154 12.44 -0.57 23.22
N ALA A 155 12.54 -1.19 22.05
CA ALA A 155 13.81 -1.63 21.49
C ALA A 155 14.74 -0.43 21.21
N LEU A 156 14.22 0.67 20.65
CA LEU A 156 14.99 1.90 20.40
C LEU A 156 15.47 2.59 21.68
N LYS A 157 14.73 2.44 22.79
CA LYS A 157 15.15 2.90 24.11
C LYS A 157 16.16 1.98 24.79
N GLY A 158 16.43 0.80 24.21
CA GLY A 158 17.30 -0.23 24.79
C GLY A 158 16.65 -1.05 25.90
N GLU A 159 15.32 -0.97 26.07
CA GLU A 159 14.57 -1.72 27.09
C GLU A 159 14.11 -3.11 26.60
N SER A 160 14.10 -3.32 25.29
CA SER A 160 13.74 -4.60 24.64
C SER A 160 14.81 -5.01 23.63
N ILE A 161 14.84 -6.31 23.29
CA ILE A 161 15.73 -6.85 22.27
C ILE A 161 15.15 -6.52 20.89
N LEU A 162 15.98 -5.98 19.99
CA LEU A 162 15.62 -5.82 18.59
C LEU A 162 15.59 -7.21 17.93
N THR A 163 14.39 -7.70 17.63
CA THR A 163 14.20 -8.93 16.86
C THR A 163 14.29 -8.63 15.36
N GLN A 164 14.54 -9.66 14.54
CA GLN A 164 14.57 -9.51 13.08
C GLN A 164 13.27 -8.87 12.54
N GLU A 165 12.12 -9.27 13.08
CA GLU A 165 10.82 -8.70 12.75
C GLU A 165 10.74 -7.18 13.02
N LEU A 166 11.30 -6.71 14.13
CA LEU A 166 11.32 -5.29 14.48
C LEU A 166 12.34 -4.51 13.65
N GLU A 167 13.46 -5.12 13.28
CA GLU A 167 14.46 -4.54 12.39
C GLU A 167 13.89 -4.34 10.98
N GLU A 168 13.12 -5.31 10.46
CA GLU A 168 12.41 -5.15 9.18
C GLU A 168 11.38 -4.01 9.22
N ILE A 169 10.69 -3.82 10.36
CA ILE A 169 9.77 -2.68 10.55
C ILE A 169 10.56 -1.37 10.61
N TYR A 170 11.68 -1.33 11.33
CA TYR A 170 12.55 -0.16 11.42
C TYR A 170 13.03 0.28 10.03
N ASP A 171 13.61 -0.65 9.26
CA ASP A 171 14.08 -0.40 7.91
C ASP A 171 12.95 0.01 6.97
N SER A 172 11.77 -0.61 7.09
CA SER A 172 10.61 -0.25 6.28
C SER A 172 10.15 1.18 6.57
N LEU A 173 10.05 1.56 7.84
CA LEU A 173 9.61 2.90 8.24
C LEU A 173 10.63 3.98 7.89
N LEU A 174 11.94 3.68 8.02
CA LEU A 174 13.01 4.57 7.58
C LEU A 174 12.94 4.83 6.07
N ASN A 175 12.60 3.81 5.28
CA ASN A 175 12.41 3.92 3.84
C ASN A 175 10.98 4.34 3.43
N THR A 176 10.13 4.75 4.37
CA THR A 176 8.71 5.13 4.13
C THR A 176 7.87 4.07 3.43
N LYS A 177 8.20 2.79 3.64
CA LYS A 177 7.48 1.62 3.13
C LYS A 177 6.62 0.99 4.22
N VAL A 178 5.59 0.26 3.79
CA VAL A 178 4.75 -0.52 4.69
C VAL A 178 5.50 -1.81 5.07
N PRO A 179 5.69 -2.11 6.37
CA PRO A 179 6.27 -3.37 6.83
C PRO A 179 5.46 -4.59 6.39
N LEU A 180 6.16 -5.69 6.09
CA LEU A 180 5.54 -6.95 5.65
C LEU A 180 4.57 -7.53 6.70
N LEU A 181 4.85 -7.31 7.99
CA LEU A 181 3.98 -7.75 9.10
C LEU A 181 2.61 -7.06 9.11
N TRP A 182 2.45 -5.95 8.39
CA TRP A 182 1.21 -5.16 8.35
C TRP A 182 0.42 -5.40 7.05
N GLN A 183 0.92 -6.24 6.15
CA GLN A 183 0.28 -6.61 4.89
C GLN A 183 -0.62 -7.84 5.06
#